data_AF-D3MTE2-F1
#
_entry.id   AF-D3MTE2-F1
#
_cell.length_a   1.000
_cell.length_b   1.000
_cell.length_c   1.000
_cell.angle_alpha   90.00
_cell.angle_beta   90.00
_cell.angle_gamma   90.00
#
_symmetry.space_group_name_H-M   'P 1'
#
loop_
_entity.id
_entity.type
_entity.pdbx_description
1 polymer ?
#
loop_
_entity_poly.entity_id
_entity_poly.type
_entity_poly.pdbx_seq_one_letter_code
_entity_poly.pdbx_strand_id
1 'polypeptide(L)'
;MTDKRQMSESVRVGMFLTLAGGFMDAYSYICRGKVFANAQTGNIVLLGQNLAEGNIHRALNYILPIFTFALGVYLCQRIQIKYKYTKKIHWRQIILAIEILFIIAIGFLSKNYDSPANMLISFVCGMQVIAFNKFHGNSYATTMCTGNLRSATTLLCKYHTSGDSDLLIRSRYYFLIILVFSLGAGFGALISRHMGLHSIWLVALLLSVGLVMMFKENIG
;
A
#
# COMPACT_ATOMS: atom_id res chain seq x y z
N MET A 1 -21.09 12.25 -19.71
CA MET A 1 -20.41 12.97 -18.60
C MET A 1 -19.62 12.01 -17.67
N THR A 2 -19.25 10.81 -18.15
CA THR A 2 -19.13 9.62 -17.27
C THR A 2 -17.71 9.08 -17.08
N ASP A 3 -16.86 9.05 -18.11
CA ASP A 3 -15.53 8.41 -17.99
C ASP A 3 -14.48 9.28 -17.27
N LYS A 4 -14.27 10.52 -17.71
CA LYS A 4 -13.23 11.41 -17.14
C LYS A 4 -13.43 11.70 -15.64
N ARG A 5 -14.69 11.75 -15.17
CA ARG A 5 -15.04 12.04 -13.78
C ARG A 5 -14.76 10.84 -12.88
N GLN A 6 -15.27 9.65 -13.24
CA GLN A 6 -15.01 8.38 -12.57
C GLN A 6 -13.51 8.02 -12.55
N MET A 7 -12.80 8.43 -13.60
CA MET A 7 -11.35 8.29 -13.78
C MET A 7 -10.54 9.19 -12.85
N SER A 8 -10.87 10.48 -12.76
CA SER A 8 -10.25 11.43 -11.81
C SER A 8 -10.52 11.04 -10.35
N GLU A 9 -11.71 10.48 -10.10
CA GLU A 9 -12.16 9.97 -8.80
C GLU A 9 -11.37 8.74 -8.35
N SER A 10 -11.18 7.76 -9.22
CA SER A 10 -10.30 6.61 -8.94
C SER A 10 -8.86 7.02 -8.62
N VAL A 11 -8.32 8.03 -9.32
CA VAL A 11 -6.96 8.55 -9.03
C VAL A 11 -6.89 9.21 -7.66
N ARG A 12 -7.92 9.96 -7.25
CA ARG A 12 -7.98 10.58 -5.92
C ARG A 12 -7.95 9.53 -4.81
N VAL A 13 -8.79 8.50 -4.91
CA VAL A 13 -8.75 7.35 -3.98
C VAL A 13 -7.35 6.73 -3.97
N GLY A 14 -6.78 6.45 -5.14
CA GLY A 14 -5.42 5.90 -5.26
C GLY A 14 -4.35 6.75 -4.57
N MET A 15 -4.44 8.09 -4.63
CA MET A 15 -3.51 8.99 -3.96
C MET A 15 -3.57 8.87 -2.43
N PHE A 16 -4.76 8.81 -1.83
CA PHE A 16 -4.89 8.62 -0.38
C PHE A 16 -4.33 7.26 0.07
N LEU A 17 -4.60 6.20 -0.69
CA LEU A 17 -4.09 4.86 -0.39
C LEU A 17 -2.56 4.77 -0.55
N THR A 18 -2.01 5.43 -1.57
CA THR A 18 -0.55 5.51 -1.77
C THR A 18 0.12 6.32 -0.66
N LEU A 19 -0.49 7.44 -0.25
CA LEU A 19 0.00 8.24 0.89
C LEU A 19 -0.01 7.42 2.18
N ALA A 20 -1.11 6.69 2.44
CA ALA A 20 -1.24 5.78 3.57
C ALA A 20 -0.21 4.64 3.52
N GLY A 21 0.06 4.08 2.33
CA GLY A 21 1.08 3.05 2.12
C GLY A 21 2.49 3.51 2.51
N GLY A 22 2.90 4.70 2.05
CA GLY A 22 4.18 5.30 2.42
C GLY A 22 4.26 5.57 3.92
N PHE A 23 3.18 6.09 4.51
CA PHE A 23 3.11 6.34 5.95
C PHE A 23 3.23 5.04 6.76
N MET A 24 2.50 3.98 6.40
CA MET A 24 2.60 2.69 7.06
C MET A 24 4.03 2.13 7.06
N ASP A 25 4.77 2.27 5.96
CA ASP A 25 6.18 1.87 5.88
C ASP A 25 7.08 2.65 6.84
N ALA A 26 6.91 3.97 6.88
CA ALA A 26 7.68 4.81 7.81
C ALA A 26 7.32 4.50 9.27
N TYR A 27 6.03 4.33 9.57
CA TYR A 27 5.53 3.97 10.89
C TYR A 27 6.11 2.63 11.35
N SER A 28 5.95 1.55 10.57
CA SER A 28 6.43 0.24 10.98
C SER A 28 7.94 0.23 11.17
N TYR A 29 8.68 0.93 10.30
CA TYR A 29 10.14 0.98 10.41
C TYR A 29 10.61 1.75 11.65
N ILE A 30 10.01 2.90 11.94
CA ILE A 30 10.43 3.77 13.05
C ILE A 30 9.91 3.24 14.40
N CYS A 31 8.66 2.80 14.44
CA CYS A 31 7.96 2.49 15.68
C CYS A 31 7.92 1.00 16.01
N ARG A 32 8.01 0.11 15.01
CA ARG A 32 7.79 -1.34 15.15
C ARG A 32 9.00 -2.17 14.75
N GLY A 33 10.16 -1.84 15.31
CA GLY A 33 11.34 -2.72 15.22
C GLY A 33 12.03 -2.78 13.86
N LYS A 34 11.98 -1.71 13.04
CA LYS A 34 12.70 -1.58 11.76
C LYS A 34 12.27 -2.58 10.68
N VAL A 35 11.00 -2.94 10.67
CA VAL A 35 10.37 -3.79 9.64
C VAL A 35 9.56 -2.90 8.70
N PHE A 36 9.61 -3.15 7.40
CA PHE A 36 8.76 -2.47 6.44
C PHE A 36 7.41 -3.18 6.28
N ALA A 37 6.33 -2.42 6.15
CA ALA A 37 4.97 -2.93 5.99
C ALA A 37 4.68 -3.40 4.54
N ASN A 38 5.05 -2.57 3.58
CA ASN A 38 4.84 -2.73 2.14
C ASN A 38 6.13 -3.15 1.42
N ALA A 39 7.29 -2.63 1.83
CA ALA A 39 8.57 -2.90 1.16
C ALA A 39 9.14 -4.30 1.47
N GLN A 40 8.44 -5.35 1.03
CA GLN A 40 8.83 -6.75 1.28
C GLN A 40 10.21 -7.09 0.69
N THR A 41 10.62 -6.46 -0.42
CA THR A 41 12.00 -6.58 -0.94
C THR A 41 13.03 -6.14 0.11
N GLY A 42 12.78 -5.06 0.84
CA GLY A 42 13.64 -4.61 1.93
C GLY A 42 13.68 -5.62 3.09
N ASN A 43 12.53 -6.17 3.47
CA ASN A 43 12.46 -7.23 4.49
C ASN A 43 13.21 -8.50 4.07
N ILE A 44 13.17 -8.89 2.79
CA ILE A 44 13.93 -10.05 2.28
C ILE A 44 15.45 -9.80 2.39
N VAL A 45 15.91 -8.59 2.06
CA VAL A 45 17.34 -8.24 2.21
C VAL A 45 17.75 -8.26 3.68
N LEU A 46 16.94 -7.66 4.58
CA LEU A 46 17.22 -7.64 6.02
C LEU A 46 17.17 -9.06 6.62
N LEU A 47 16.26 -9.91 6.14
CA LEU A 47 16.21 -11.33 6.49
C LEU A 47 17.54 -12.02 6.12
N GLY A 48 17.98 -11.88 4.87
CA GLY A 48 19.22 -12.48 4.39
C GLY A 48 20.45 -12.01 5.17
N GLN A 49 20.54 -10.71 5.46
CA GLN A 49 21.60 -10.16 6.29
C GLN A 49 21.61 -10.77 7.69
N ASN A 50 20.46 -10.82 8.38
CA ASN A 50 20.40 -11.34 9.75
C ASN A 50 20.69 -12.85 9.79
N LEU A 51 20.30 -13.61 8.75
CA LEU A 51 20.67 -15.03 8.65
C LEU A 51 22.18 -15.21 8.46
N ALA A 52 22.82 -14.39 7.62
CA ALA A 52 24.27 -14.45 7.38
C ALA A 52 25.07 -14.08 8.64
N GLU A 53 24.56 -13.17 9.47
CA GLU A 53 25.16 -12.77 10.75
C GLU A 53 24.84 -13.74 11.91
N GLY A 54 24.04 -14.80 11.68
CA GLY A 54 23.61 -15.74 12.73
C GLY A 54 22.51 -15.22 13.66
N ASN A 55 21.92 -14.07 13.36
CA ASN A 55 20.88 -13.40 14.15
C ASN A 55 19.47 -13.97 13.88
N ILE A 56 19.26 -15.26 14.19
CA ILE A 56 18.01 -15.98 13.87
C ILE A 56 16.76 -15.31 14.47
N HIS A 57 16.84 -14.81 15.70
CA HIS A 57 15.69 -14.15 16.33
C HIS A 57 15.26 -12.90 15.54
N ARG A 58 16.20 -12.12 15.01
CA ARG A 58 15.86 -10.95 14.18
C ARG A 58 15.38 -11.35 12.80
N ALA A 59 15.93 -12.42 12.22
CA ALA A 59 15.45 -12.98 10.96
C ALA A 59 13.95 -13.33 11.03
N LEU A 60 13.47 -13.91 12.14
CA LEU A 60 12.05 -14.23 12.34
C LEU A 60 11.14 -13.00 12.25
N ASN A 61 11.61 -11.83 12.69
CA ASN A 61 10.83 -10.59 12.60
C ASN A 61 10.59 -10.13 11.16
N TYR A 62 11.36 -10.61 10.17
CA TYR A 62 11.18 -10.28 8.76
C TYR A 62 10.42 -11.35 7.99
N ILE A 63 10.63 -12.64 8.29
CA ILE A 63 9.97 -13.74 7.57
C ILE A 63 8.46 -13.79 7.83
N LEU A 64 8.02 -13.50 9.06
CA LEU A 64 6.61 -13.53 9.44
C LEU A 64 5.77 -12.45 8.69
N PRO A 65 6.21 -11.18 8.60
CA PRO A 65 5.64 -10.17 7.70
C PRO A 65 5.55 -10.61 6.23
N ILE A 66 6.61 -11.22 5.68
CA ILE A 66 6.62 -11.69 4.28
C ILE A 66 5.53 -12.76 4.06
N PHE A 67 5.43 -13.72 4.98
CA PHE A 67 4.43 -14.78 4.90
C PHE A 67 3.00 -14.24 5.00
N THR A 68 2.76 -13.34 5.96
CA THR A 68 1.43 -12.73 6.15
C THR A 68 1.05 -11.80 5.01
N PHE A 69 2.00 -11.09 4.40
CA PHE A 69 1.78 -10.35 3.16
C PHE A 69 1.33 -11.28 2.02
N ALA A 70 2.01 -12.40 1.82
CA ALA A 70 1.63 -13.40 0.80
C ALA A 70 0.23 -13.98 1.07
N LEU A 71 -0.11 -14.24 2.33
CA LEU A 71 -1.44 -14.68 2.74
C LEU A 71 -2.50 -13.61 2.44
N GLY A 72 -2.22 -12.34 2.73
CA GLY A 72 -3.09 -11.21 2.42
C GLY A 72 -3.37 -11.08 0.93
N VAL A 73 -2.33 -11.19 0.10
CA VAL A 73 -2.44 -11.25 -1.37
C VAL A 73 -3.37 -12.40 -1.79
N TYR A 74 -3.12 -13.61 -1.29
CA TYR A 74 -3.90 -14.80 -1.65
C TYR A 74 -5.37 -14.67 -1.25
N LEU A 75 -5.66 -14.26 -0.01
CA LEU A 75 -7.03 -14.11 0.48
C LEU A 75 -7.78 -12.98 -0.24
N CYS A 76 -7.12 -11.86 -0.52
CA CYS A 76 -7.72 -10.79 -1.32
C CYS A 76 -8.07 -11.28 -2.73
N GLN A 77 -7.19 -12.06 -3.36
CA GLN A 77 -7.47 -12.67 -4.66
C GLN A 77 -8.69 -13.61 -4.61
N ARG A 78 -8.83 -14.40 -3.54
CA ARG A 78 -10.02 -15.28 -3.33
C ARG A 78 -11.30 -14.47 -3.13
N ILE A 79 -11.24 -13.39 -2.34
CA ILE A 79 -12.38 -12.46 -2.15
C ILE A 79 -12.77 -11.82 -3.48
N GLN A 80 -11.79 -11.33 -4.25
CA GLN A 80 -12.01 -10.77 -5.57
C GLN A 80 -12.74 -11.76 -6.47
N ILE A 81 -12.29 -13.02 -6.55
CA ILE A 81 -12.92 -14.04 -7.41
C ILE A 81 -14.37 -14.31 -6.98
N LYS A 82 -14.64 -14.40 -5.67
CA LYS A 82 -15.96 -14.74 -5.14
C LYS A 82 -16.98 -13.61 -5.29
N TYR A 83 -16.57 -12.36 -5.10
CA TYR A 83 -17.46 -11.21 -5.03
C TYR A 83 -17.38 -10.27 -6.24
N LYS A 84 -16.67 -10.66 -7.31
CA LYS A 84 -16.49 -9.83 -8.52
C LYS A 84 -17.80 -9.35 -9.15
N TYR A 85 -18.87 -10.14 -9.04
CA TYR A 85 -20.16 -9.89 -9.70
C TYR A 85 -21.27 -9.42 -8.75
N THR A 86 -20.95 -9.15 -7.48
CA THR A 86 -21.92 -8.70 -6.49
C THR A 86 -22.25 -7.21 -6.69
N LYS A 87 -23.52 -6.88 -6.93
CA LYS A 87 -23.96 -5.53 -7.34
C LYS A 87 -24.16 -4.51 -6.20
N LYS A 88 -24.20 -4.92 -4.93
CA LYS A 88 -24.53 -4.00 -3.81
C LYS A 88 -23.32 -3.34 -3.14
N ILE A 89 -22.22 -4.08 -2.96
CA ILE A 89 -20.97 -3.57 -2.36
C ILE A 89 -19.84 -4.16 -3.17
N HIS A 90 -18.95 -3.30 -3.68
CA HIS A 90 -17.82 -3.74 -4.47
C HIS A 90 -16.74 -4.30 -3.55
N TRP A 91 -16.14 -5.44 -3.95
CA TRP A 91 -15.17 -6.15 -3.12
C TRP A 91 -14.00 -5.28 -2.63
N ARG A 92 -13.57 -4.27 -3.41
CA ARG A 92 -12.53 -3.31 -2.98
C ARG A 92 -12.93 -2.49 -1.73
N GLN A 93 -14.20 -2.12 -1.60
CA GLN A 93 -14.71 -1.41 -0.41
C GLN A 93 -14.65 -2.31 0.82
N ILE A 94 -14.96 -3.60 0.65
CA ILE A 94 -14.85 -4.61 1.72
C ILE A 94 -13.39 -4.74 2.18
N ILE A 95 -12.45 -4.85 1.23
CA ILE A 95 -11.03 -4.94 1.54
C ILE A 95 -10.55 -3.71 2.32
N LEU A 96 -10.90 -2.50 1.84
CA LEU A 96 -10.49 -1.26 2.50
C LEU A 96 -11.12 -1.08 3.89
N ALA A 97 -12.37 -1.52 4.08
CA ALA A 97 -13.02 -1.53 5.39
C ALA A 97 -12.33 -2.51 6.36
N ILE A 98 -11.97 -3.72 5.90
CA ILE A 98 -11.17 -4.66 6.68
C ILE A 98 -9.83 -4.02 7.06
N GLU A 99 -9.13 -3.42 6.10
CA GLU A 99 -7.86 -2.75 6.35
C GLU A 99 -7.97 -1.67 7.45
N ILE A 100 -8.96 -0.77 7.35
CA ILE A 100 -9.21 0.26 8.38
C ILE A 100 -9.42 -0.36 9.76
N LEU A 101 -10.23 -1.41 9.88
CA LEU A 101 -10.50 -2.07 11.16
C LEU A 101 -9.23 -2.65 11.78
N PHE A 102 -8.39 -3.32 10.99
CA PHE A 102 -7.12 -3.86 11.45
C PHE A 102 -6.15 -2.75 11.86
N ILE A 103 -6.02 -1.68 11.07
CA ILE A 103 -5.16 -0.53 11.38
C ILE A 103 -5.60 0.17 12.69
N ILE A 104 -6.90 0.32 12.92
CA ILE A 104 -7.44 0.83 14.19
C ILE A 104 -7.05 -0.10 15.35
N ALA A 105 -7.25 -1.41 15.19
CA ALA A 105 -6.90 -2.40 16.22
C ALA A 105 -5.40 -2.38 16.56
N ILE A 106 -4.53 -2.23 15.56
CA ILE A 106 -3.07 -2.12 15.73
C ILE A 106 -2.69 -0.90 16.57
N GLY A 107 -3.42 0.21 16.47
CA GLY A 107 -3.15 1.41 17.26
C GLY A 107 -3.33 1.23 18.77
N PHE A 108 -4.05 0.19 19.21
CA PHE A 108 -4.16 -0.18 20.62
C PHE A 108 -3.04 -1.12 21.10
N LEU A 109 -2.24 -1.68 20.19
CA LEU A 109 -1.17 -2.61 20.56
C LEU A 109 0.03 -1.86 21.15
N SER A 110 0.48 -2.29 22.34
CA SER A 110 1.70 -1.76 22.94
C SER A 110 2.96 -2.21 22.20
N LYS A 111 4.13 -1.69 22.61
CA LYS A 111 5.43 -1.99 21.98
C LYS A 111 5.87 -3.46 22.11
N ASN A 112 5.33 -4.19 23.09
CA ASN A 112 5.63 -5.61 23.26
C ASN A 112 5.06 -6.48 22.12
N TYR A 113 4.15 -5.92 21.33
CA TYR A 113 3.45 -6.61 20.24
C TYR A 113 3.90 -6.13 18.85
N ASP A 114 5.16 -5.72 18.70
CA ASP A 114 5.69 -5.26 17.41
C ASP A 114 5.59 -6.33 16.31
N SER A 115 5.91 -7.59 16.62
CA SER A 115 5.83 -8.68 15.64
C SER A 115 4.38 -8.94 15.17
N PRO A 116 3.38 -9.15 16.06
CA PRO A 116 1.98 -9.22 15.66
C PRO A 116 1.48 -7.99 14.90
N ALA A 117 1.87 -6.78 15.32
CA ALA A 117 1.50 -5.55 14.63
C ALA A 117 2.03 -5.55 13.19
N ASN A 118 3.31 -5.85 12.99
CA ASN A 118 3.92 -5.91 11.66
C ASN A 118 3.30 -6.98 10.76
N MET A 119 2.97 -8.15 11.32
CA MET A 119 2.24 -9.21 10.61
C MET A 119 0.87 -8.73 10.12
N LEU A 120 0.09 -8.07 11.00
CA LEU A 120 -1.22 -7.55 10.64
C LEU A 120 -1.15 -6.42 9.61
N ILE A 121 -0.20 -5.49 9.76
CA ILE A 121 0.02 -4.42 8.78
C ILE A 121 0.42 -5.03 7.43
N SER A 122 1.36 -5.98 7.41
CA SER A 122 1.83 -6.60 6.17
C SER A 122 0.73 -7.41 5.49
N PHE A 123 -0.11 -8.09 6.26
CA PHE A 123 -1.30 -8.77 5.77
C PHE A 123 -2.26 -7.81 5.04
N VAL A 124 -2.65 -6.71 5.67
CA VAL A 124 -3.58 -5.75 5.05
C VAL A 124 -2.94 -5.01 3.87
N CYS A 125 -1.65 -4.69 3.95
CA CYS A 125 -0.89 -4.17 2.82
C CYS A 125 -0.91 -5.12 1.62
N GLY A 126 -0.75 -6.44 1.85
CA GLY A 126 -0.90 -7.46 0.82
C GLY A 126 -2.29 -7.49 0.18
N MET A 127 -3.34 -7.29 0.99
CA MET A 127 -4.71 -7.17 0.47
C MET A 127 -4.88 -5.90 -0.37
N GLN A 128 -4.37 -4.76 0.10
CA GLN A 128 -4.46 -3.47 -0.58
C GLN A 128 -3.77 -3.51 -1.95
N VAL A 129 -2.61 -4.16 -2.05
CA VAL A 129 -1.87 -4.35 -3.31
C VAL A 129 -2.78 -4.96 -4.37
N ILE A 130 -3.52 -6.02 -4.05
CA ILE A 130 -4.42 -6.67 -5.01
C ILE A 130 -5.68 -5.86 -5.26
N ALA A 131 -6.25 -5.26 -4.21
CA ALA A 131 -7.44 -4.44 -4.34
C ALA A 131 -7.22 -3.24 -5.27
N PHE A 132 -6.04 -2.62 -5.21
CA PHE A 132 -5.73 -1.37 -5.89
C PHE A 132 -4.46 -1.45 -6.76
N ASN A 133 -4.32 -2.55 -7.51
CA ASN A 133 -3.24 -2.73 -8.51
C ASN A 133 -3.56 -2.23 -9.92
N LYS A 134 -4.75 -1.68 -10.17
CA LYS A 134 -5.20 -1.27 -11.52
C LYS A 134 -5.93 0.07 -11.50
N PHE A 135 -5.41 1.02 -12.27
CA PHE A 135 -6.06 2.29 -12.62
C PHE A 135 -5.94 2.51 -14.13
N HIS A 136 -7.00 2.93 -14.81
CA HIS A 136 -6.99 3.20 -16.27
C HIS A 136 -6.57 2.01 -17.17
N GLY A 137 -6.90 0.77 -16.80
CA GLY A 137 -6.45 -0.42 -17.56
C GLY A 137 -4.94 -0.70 -17.49
N ASN A 138 -4.17 0.16 -16.80
CA ASN A 138 -2.75 -0.01 -16.52
C ASN A 138 -2.57 -0.53 -15.08
N SER A 139 -1.59 -1.42 -14.89
CA SER A 139 -1.28 -1.95 -13.55
C SER A 139 -0.43 -0.97 -12.76
N TYR A 140 -1.05 0.06 -12.17
CA TYR A 140 -0.38 0.92 -11.19
C TYR A 140 -0.45 0.27 -9.81
N ALA A 141 0.69 -0.07 -9.23
CA ALA A 141 0.76 -0.63 -7.89
C ALA A 141 0.89 0.51 -6.87
N THR A 142 -0.18 0.79 -6.13
CA THR A 142 -0.25 1.93 -5.17
C THR A 142 0.78 1.88 -4.04
N THR A 143 1.33 0.69 -3.76
CA THR A 143 2.26 0.43 -2.65
C THR A 143 3.67 0.01 -3.09
N MET A 144 3.93 -0.18 -4.41
CA MET A 144 5.21 -0.70 -4.91
C MET A 144 5.95 0.33 -5.78
N CYS A 145 6.92 1.02 -5.20
CA CYS A 145 7.70 2.04 -5.93
C CYS A 145 8.66 1.45 -6.98
N THR A 146 9.30 0.30 -6.72
CA THR A 146 10.30 -0.29 -7.64
C THR A 146 9.69 -0.67 -8.99
N GLY A 147 8.55 -1.38 -8.97
CA GLY A 147 7.84 -1.75 -10.18
C GLY A 147 7.32 -0.53 -10.94
N ASN A 148 6.78 0.45 -10.21
CA ASN A 148 6.32 1.71 -10.81
C ASN A 148 7.47 2.48 -11.46
N LEU A 149 8.66 2.54 -10.84
CA LEU A 149 9.81 3.25 -11.37
C LEU A 149 10.29 2.61 -12.67
N ARG A 150 10.39 1.28 -12.71
CA ARG A 150 10.72 0.54 -13.94
C ARG A 150 9.73 0.87 -15.05
N SER A 151 8.43 0.78 -14.77
CA SER A 151 7.37 1.08 -15.73
C SER A 151 7.41 2.54 -16.20
N ALA A 152 7.59 3.50 -15.28
CA ALA A 152 7.67 4.93 -15.57
C ALA A 152 8.81 5.23 -16.56
N THR A 153 10.00 4.74 -16.26
CA THR A 153 11.21 4.97 -17.06
C THR A 153 11.12 4.26 -18.41
N THR A 154 10.56 3.04 -18.46
CA THR A 154 10.36 2.32 -19.72
C THR A 154 9.40 3.06 -20.65
N LEU A 155 8.29 3.57 -20.11
CA LEU A 155 7.32 4.36 -20.89
C LEU A 155 7.91 5.69 -21.35
N LEU A 156 8.71 6.34 -20.50
CA LEU A 156 9.40 7.59 -20.86
C LEU A 156 10.40 7.36 -22.01
N CYS A 157 11.17 6.27 -21.95
CA CYS A 157 12.09 5.91 -23.02
C CYS A 157 11.34 5.66 -24.35
N LYS A 158 10.25 4.89 -24.30
CA LYS A 158 9.42 4.65 -25.49
C LYS A 158 8.84 5.94 -26.08
N TYR A 159 8.39 6.87 -25.23
CA TYR A 159 7.94 8.19 -25.66
C TYR A 159 9.03 8.96 -26.42
N HIS A 160 10.28 8.96 -25.92
CA HIS A 160 11.37 9.65 -26.61
C HIS A 160 11.66 9.06 -28.01
N THR A 161 11.35 7.78 -28.23
CA THR A 161 11.52 7.13 -29.54
C THR A 161 10.31 7.30 -30.45
N SER A 162 9.08 7.17 -29.92
CA SER A 162 7.85 7.19 -30.74
C SER A 162 7.20 8.55 -30.88
N GLY A 163 7.48 9.49 -29.98
CA GLY A 163 6.76 10.77 -29.86
C GLY A 163 5.33 10.66 -29.32
N ASP A 164 4.89 9.47 -28.89
CA ASP A 164 3.51 9.22 -28.46
C ASP A 164 3.22 9.82 -27.08
N SER A 165 2.48 10.92 -27.07
CA SER A 165 2.09 11.65 -25.87
C SER A 165 1.31 10.82 -24.82
N ASP A 166 0.62 9.74 -25.22
CA ASP A 166 -0.08 8.87 -24.27
C ASP A 166 0.90 8.12 -23.36
N LEU A 167 2.05 7.70 -23.91
CA LEU A 167 3.12 7.06 -23.14
C LEU A 167 3.72 8.01 -22.09
N LEU A 168 3.89 9.28 -22.45
CA LEU A 168 4.36 10.30 -21.52
C LEU A 168 3.36 10.52 -20.39
N ILE A 169 2.06 10.62 -20.70
CA ILE A 169 1.01 10.78 -19.69
C ILE A 169 1.02 9.60 -18.72
N ARG A 170 1.07 8.36 -19.22
CA ARG A 170 1.14 7.16 -18.37
C ARG A 170 2.39 7.13 -17.50
N SER A 171 3.55 7.49 -18.05
CA SER A 171 4.82 7.60 -17.32
C SER A 171 4.71 8.60 -16.16
N ARG A 172 4.16 9.79 -16.41
CA ARG A 172 3.94 10.83 -15.39
C ARG A 172 3.07 10.35 -14.25
N TYR A 173 2.03 9.55 -14.51
CA TYR A 173 1.21 8.96 -13.44
C TYR A 173 2.01 8.01 -12.53
N TYR A 174 2.89 7.16 -13.09
CA TYR A 174 3.75 6.31 -12.25
C TYR A 174 4.71 7.15 -11.39
N PHE A 175 5.34 8.18 -11.95
CA PHE A 175 6.18 9.10 -11.18
C PHE A 175 5.41 9.84 -10.10
N LEU A 176 4.18 10.27 -10.38
CA LEU A 176 3.31 10.92 -9.40
C LEU A 176 3.00 9.97 -8.23
N ILE A 177 2.69 8.70 -8.49
CA ILE A 177 2.45 7.71 -7.42
C ILE A 177 3.70 7.53 -6.55
N ILE A 178 4.89 7.46 -7.15
CA ILE A 178 6.16 7.36 -6.40
C ILE A 178 6.38 8.61 -5.54
N LEU A 179 6.06 9.79 -6.06
CA LEU A 179 6.18 11.05 -5.33
C LEU A 179 5.21 11.08 -4.15
N VAL A 180 3.93 10.74 -4.35
CA VAL A 180 2.92 10.69 -3.28
C VAL A 180 3.31 9.66 -2.22
N PHE A 181 3.82 8.50 -2.61
CA PHE A 181 4.31 7.49 -1.66
C PHE A 181 5.46 8.05 -0.82
N SER A 182 6.43 8.69 -1.46
CA SER A 182 7.58 9.33 -0.79
C SER A 182 7.14 10.42 0.18
N LEU A 183 6.15 11.24 -0.20
CA LEU A 183 5.56 12.24 0.69
C LEU A 183 4.85 11.60 1.88
N GLY A 184 4.12 10.51 1.65
CA GLY A 184 3.47 9.73 2.71
C GLY A 184 4.48 9.16 3.70
N ALA A 185 5.61 8.62 3.21
CA ALA A 185 6.69 8.13 4.05
C ALA A 185 7.37 9.27 4.84
N GLY A 186 7.64 10.41 4.20
CA GLY A 186 8.23 11.58 4.85
C GLY A 186 7.32 12.16 5.94
N PHE A 187 6.05 12.43 5.61
CA PHE A 187 5.04 12.86 6.56
C PHE A 187 4.89 11.85 7.69
N GLY A 188 4.86 10.57 7.33
CA GLY A 188 4.70 9.49 8.26
C GLY A 188 5.85 9.34 9.25
N ALA A 189 7.08 9.57 8.78
CA ALA A 189 8.26 9.58 9.62
C ALA A 189 8.23 10.73 10.64
N LEU A 190 7.81 11.92 10.20
CA LEU A 190 7.67 13.09 11.08
C LEU A 190 6.62 12.82 12.17
N ILE A 191 5.42 12.40 11.79
CA ILE A 191 4.34 12.15 12.75
C ILE A 191 4.69 11.00 13.70
N SER A 192 5.26 9.90 13.19
CA SER A 192 5.61 8.74 14.02
C SER A 192 6.69 9.06 15.07
N ARG A 193 7.59 10.01 14.79
CA ARG A 193 8.56 10.49 15.78
C ARG A 193 7.90 11.28 16.93
N HIS A 194 6.81 12.00 16.66
CA HIS A 194 6.13 12.83 17.66
C HIS A 194 5.03 12.06 18.42
N MET A 195 4.21 11.27 17.72
CA MET A 195 3.06 10.55 18.28
C MET A 195 3.36 9.09 18.64
N GLY A 196 4.51 8.55 18.23
CA GLY A 196 4.89 7.16 18.49
C GLY A 196 3.90 6.16 17.90
N LEU A 197 3.53 5.15 18.68
CA LEU A 197 2.65 4.05 18.24
C LEU A 197 1.26 4.52 17.76
N HIS A 198 0.75 5.63 18.30
CA HIS A 198 -0.60 6.13 18.00
C HIS A 198 -0.70 6.84 16.64
N SER A 199 0.44 7.13 15.98
CA SER A 199 0.43 7.77 14.64
C SER A 199 -0.32 6.94 13.60
N ILE A 200 -0.42 5.62 13.80
CA ILE A 200 -1.13 4.70 12.89
C ILE A 200 -2.62 5.02 12.76
N TRP A 201 -3.27 5.69 13.72
CA TRP A 201 -4.65 6.13 13.56
C TRP A 201 -4.83 7.19 12.48
N LEU A 202 -3.80 7.97 12.17
CA LEU A 202 -3.83 8.88 11.03
C LEU A 202 -3.81 8.11 9.70
N VAL A 203 -3.19 6.93 9.64
CA VAL A 203 -3.35 6.03 8.47
C VAL A 203 -4.81 5.60 8.34
N ALA A 204 -5.45 5.17 9.43
CA ALA A 204 -6.87 4.80 9.41
C ALA A 204 -7.76 5.96 8.95
N LEU A 205 -7.45 7.20 9.34
CA LEU A 205 -8.14 8.39 8.86
C LEU A 205 -7.99 8.58 7.34
N LEU A 206 -6.76 8.49 6.81
CA LEU A 206 -6.48 8.61 5.38
C LEU A 206 -7.24 7.55 4.56
N LEU A 207 -7.23 6.30 5.04
CA LEU A 207 -7.95 5.20 4.40
C LEU A 207 -9.47 5.39 4.48
N SER A 208 -9.98 5.90 5.61
CA SER A 208 -11.41 6.21 5.79
C SER A 208 -11.88 7.29 4.81
N VAL A 209 -11.06 8.32 4.57
CA VAL A 209 -11.34 9.33 3.54
C VAL A 209 -11.43 8.66 2.15
N GLY A 210 -10.51 7.77 1.82
CA GLY A 210 -10.55 6.97 0.59
C GLY A 210 -11.83 6.13 0.48
N LEU A 211 -12.25 5.48 1.57
CA LEU A 211 -13.47 4.66 1.61
C LEU A 211 -14.74 5.52 1.40
N VAL A 212 -14.83 6.67 2.06
CA VAL A 212 -15.96 7.60 1.90
C VAL A 212 -16.03 8.13 0.46
N MET A 213 -14.89 8.43 -0.16
CA MET A 213 -14.82 8.80 -1.58
C MET A 213 -15.38 7.69 -2.46
N MET A 214 -14.96 6.43 -2.25
CA MET A 214 -15.47 5.29 -3.01
C MET A 214 -17.00 5.11 -2.89
N PHE A 215 -17.60 5.39 -1.73
CA PHE A 215 -19.06 5.33 -1.55
C PHE A 215 -19.79 6.49 -2.23
N LYS A 216 -19.25 7.71 -2.18
CA LYS A 216 -19.85 8.87 -2.85
C LYS A 216 -19.78 8.77 -4.38
N GLU A 217 -18.78 8.05 -4.90
CA GLU A 217 -18.46 8.04 -6.32
C GLU A 217 -19.13 6.89 -7.09
N ASN A 218 -19.91 6.01 -6.44
CA ASN A 218 -20.46 4.79 -7.07
C ASN A 218 -19.40 4.04 -7.92
N ILE A 219 -18.13 3.99 -7.46
CA ILE A 219 -17.06 3.21 -8.12
C ILE A 219 -17.19 1.73 -7.69
N GLY A 220 -18.41 1.22 -7.81
CA GLY A 220 -18.77 -0.17 -7.54
C GLY A 220 -19.29 -0.88 -8.77
#